data_AF-A0A7X0XP66-F1
#
_entry.id   AF-A0A7X0XP66-F1
#
_cell.length_a   1.000
_cell.length_b   1.000
_cell.length_c   1.000
_cell.angle_alpha   90.00
_cell.angle_beta   90.00
_cell.angle_gamma   90.00
#
_symmetry.space_group_name_H-M   'P 1'
#
loop_
_entity.id
_entity.type
_entity.pdbx_description
1 polymer ?
#
loop_
_entity_poly.entity_id
_entity_poly.type
_entity_poly.pdbx_seq_one_letter_code
_entity_poly.pdbx_strand_id
1 'polypeptide(L)'
;MEILCKVKTCTGHYIVRDGKFGVFAGCSEFPKCKSSMKIPELVENFIKEKGIKIYCWGKICWKCSKTTPVISYFLNYELEELDSYLGMLGPIGLGDLESVDRLLEQVIPSIKECYSYTTKSTYIANTCEHCGSLQGRNYVVDDPHEIITDLWHNHDMEKYLYGVLSVEEVGDLSHDLRRIYS
;
A
#
# COMPACT_ATOMS: atom_id res chain seq x y z
N MET A 1 9.64 -1.71 12.50
CA MET A 1 8.93 -0.48 12.94
C MET A 1 7.99 -0.84 14.09
N GLU A 2 7.46 0.14 14.84
CA GLU A 2 6.49 -0.12 15.94
C GLU A 2 5.36 0.91 15.94
N ILE A 3 4.15 0.49 16.34
CA ILE A 3 3.00 1.37 16.61
C ILE A 3 2.72 1.36 18.10
N LEU A 4 2.87 2.52 18.74
CA LEU A 4 2.78 2.65 20.20
C LEU A 4 1.37 2.39 20.72
N CYS A 5 1.28 1.85 21.94
CA CYS A 5 0.01 1.64 22.59
C CYS A 5 -0.70 2.97 22.86
N LYS A 6 -1.97 3.10 22.46
CA LYS A 6 -2.75 4.34 22.66
C LYS A 6 -3.10 4.64 24.12
N VAL A 7 -2.84 3.70 25.03
CA VAL A 7 -3.11 3.89 26.46
C VAL A 7 -1.99 4.74 27.06
N LYS A 8 -2.32 5.95 27.51
CA LYS A 8 -1.36 6.96 28.01
C LYS A 8 -0.38 6.45 29.08
N THR A 9 -0.79 5.51 29.91
CA THR A 9 0.03 4.95 31.00
C THR A 9 0.82 3.71 30.58
N CYS A 10 0.75 3.30 29.30
CA CYS A 10 1.41 2.13 28.77
C CYS A 10 2.57 2.57 27.87
N THR A 11 3.74 1.97 28.07
CA THR A 11 4.93 2.19 27.24
C THR A 11 5.12 1.09 26.19
N GLY A 12 4.15 0.18 26.06
CA GLY A 12 4.19 -0.91 25.09
C GLY A 12 3.82 -0.44 23.69
N HIS A 13 3.92 -1.36 22.74
CA HIS A 13 3.50 -1.21 21.34
C HIS A 13 2.51 -2.33 20.97
N TYR A 14 1.83 -2.20 19.85
CA TYR A 14 0.96 -3.25 19.33
C TYR A 14 1.77 -4.29 18.57
N ILE A 15 1.49 -5.57 18.84
CA ILE A 15 1.99 -6.72 18.08
C ILE A 15 0.82 -7.51 17.51
N VAL A 16 1.02 -8.15 16.35
CA VAL A 16 0.00 -9.03 15.77
C VAL A 16 -0.07 -10.33 16.58
N ARG A 17 -1.29 -10.79 16.86
CA ARG A 17 -1.58 -12.00 17.63
C ARG A 17 -2.70 -12.77 16.96
N ASP A 18 -2.62 -14.10 17.07
CA ASP A 18 -3.72 -14.99 16.70
C ASP A 18 -4.59 -15.32 17.92
N GLY A 19 -5.91 -15.30 17.74
CA GLY A 19 -6.88 -15.52 18.80
C GLY A 19 -8.12 -16.24 18.29
N LYS A 20 -9.03 -16.57 19.20
CA LYS A 20 -10.24 -17.36 18.89
C LYS A 20 -11.11 -16.77 17.76
N PHE A 21 -11.08 -15.45 17.59
CA PHE A 21 -11.91 -14.74 16.61
C PHE A 21 -11.10 -14.25 15.39
N GLY A 22 -9.90 -14.82 15.20
CA GLY A 22 -8.97 -14.42 14.15
C GLY A 22 -7.87 -13.49 14.65
N VAL A 23 -7.09 -13.00 13.69
CA VAL A 23 -5.88 -12.22 13.91
C VAL A 23 -6.23 -10.78 14.35
N PHE A 24 -5.52 -10.28 15.36
CA PHE A 24 -5.74 -8.95 15.93
C PHE A 24 -4.42 -8.35 16.42
N ALA A 25 -4.40 -7.05 16.68
CA ALA A 25 -3.27 -6.36 17.27
C ALA A 25 -3.48 -6.19 18.78
N GLY A 26 -2.58 -6.72 19.60
CA GLY A 26 -2.63 -6.64 21.06
C GLY A 26 -1.40 -5.98 21.64
N CYS A 27 -1.55 -5.24 22.74
CA CYS A 27 -0.41 -4.61 23.42
C CYS A 27 0.66 -5.65 23.83
N SER A 28 1.93 -5.32 23.65
CA SER A 28 3.08 -6.12 24.08
C SER A 28 3.10 -6.34 25.59
N GLU A 29 2.57 -5.40 26.37
CA GLU A 29 2.49 -5.45 27.84
C GLU A 29 1.32 -6.28 28.41
N PHE A 30 0.66 -7.12 27.60
CA PHE A 30 -0.34 -8.06 28.13
C PHE A 30 0.30 -9.01 29.16
N PRO A 31 -0.33 -9.30 30.33
CA PRO A 31 -1.70 -8.98 30.72
C PRO A 31 -1.89 -7.62 31.42
N LYS A 32 -0.81 -6.85 31.67
CA LYS A 32 -0.87 -5.55 32.37
C LYS A 32 -1.67 -4.51 31.57
N CYS A 33 -1.54 -4.54 30.24
CA CYS A 33 -2.36 -3.75 29.34
C CYS A 33 -3.19 -4.66 28.44
N LYS A 34 -4.52 -4.51 28.48
CA LYS A 34 -5.48 -5.28 27.67
C LYS A 34 -5.93 -4.56 26.41
N SER A 35 -5.22 -3.50 26.01
CA SER A 35 -5.54 -2.76 24.79
C SER A 35 -5.34 -3.66 23.58
N SER A 36 -6.33 -3.68 22.71
CA SER A 36 -6.30 -4.36 21.42
C SER A 36 -7.03 -3.54 20.36
N MET A 37 -6.78 -3.86 19.10
CA MET A 37 -7.48 -3.32 17.94
C MET A 37 -7.50 -4.34 16.80
N LYS A 38 -8.36 -4.08 15.80
CA LYS A 38 -8.41 -4.90 14.59
C LYS A 38 -7.22 -4.59 13.69
N ILE A 39 -6.90 -5.51 12.78
CA ILE A 39 -5.82 -5.31 11.80
C ILE A 39 -6.03 -4.07 10.91
N PRO A 40 -7.23 -3.80 10.35
CA PRO A 40 -7.48 -2.55 9.65
C PRO A 40 -7.11 -1.29 10.46
N GLU A 41 -7.42 -1.28 11.76
CA GLU A 41 -7.10 -0.12 12.64
C GLU A 41 -5.60 0.00 12.90
N LEU A 42 -4.88 -1.13 13.02
CA LEU A 42 -3.42 -1.13 13.16
C LEU A 42 -2.75 -0.56 11.90
N VAL A 43 -3.17 -1.02 10.73
CA VAL A 43 -2.63 -0.57 9.44
C VAL A 43 -2.99 0.90 9.19
N GLU A 44 -4.20 1.32 9.54
CA GLU A 44 -4.59 2.73 9.46
C GLU A 44 -3.70 3.60 10.35
N ASN A 45 -3.40 3.18 11.58
CA ASN A 45 -2.48 3.90 12.46
C ASN A 45 -1.04 3.92 11.92
N PHE A 46 -0.59 2.82 11.31
CA PHE A 46 0.71 2.76 10.65
C PHE A 46 0.81 3.80 9.53
N ILE A 47 -0.18 3.81 8.63
CA ILE A 47 -0.24 4.80 7.55
C ILE A 47 -0.30 6.20 8.16
N LYS A 48 -1.15 6.43 9.18
CA LYS A 48 -1.29 7.70 9.91
C LYS A 48 0.02 8.24 10.48
N GLU A 49 0.90 7.37 10.95
CA GLU A 49 2.17 7.77 11.54
C GLU A 49 3.31 7.88 10.53
N LYS A 50 3.30 7.09 9.46
CA LYS A 50 4.46 6.93 8.55
C LYS A 50 4.22 7.54 7.16
N GLY A 51 2.99 7.80 6.79
CA GLY A 51 2.60 8.07 5.42
C GLY A 51 2.63 6.81 4.54
N ILE A 52 2.53 7.01 3.24
CA ILE A 52 2.66 5.94 2.24
C ILE A 52 3.80 6.30 1.30
N LYS A 53 4.80 5.43 1.14
CA LYS A 53 5.85 5.64 0.15
C LYS A 53 5.31 5.39 -1.25
N ILE A 54 5.50 6.38 -2.12
CA ILE A 54 5.16 6.33 -3.53
C ILE A 54 6.43 6.08 -4.32
N TYR A 55 6.42 5.09 -5.20
CA TYR A 55 7.55 4.70 -6.04
C TYR A 55 7.26 4.97 -7.50
N CYS A 56 8.28 5.39 -8.26
CA CYS A 56 8.21 5.63 -9.69
C CYS A 56 9.36 4.93 -10.42
N TRP A 57 9.04 4.22 -11.50
CA TRP A 57 10.03 3.59 -12.36
C TRP A 57 9.62 3.65 -13.83
N GLY A 58 10.58 3.42 -14.72
CA GLY A 58 10.31 3.32 -16.15
C GLY A 58 9.84 1.91 -16.52
N LYS A 59 8.77 1.83 -17.30
CA LYS A 59 8.22 0.59 -17.85
C LYS A 59 8.08 0.67 -19.36
N ILE A 60 8.30 -0.44 -20.07
CA ILE A 60 8.02 -0.51 -21.51
C ILE A 60 6.50 -0.63 -21.71
N CYS A 61 5.92 0.32 -22.44
CA CYS A 61 4.50 0.31 -22.77
C CYS A 61 4.17 -0.87 -23.71
N TRP A 62 3.21 -1.72 -23.32
CA TRP A 62 2.80 -2.88 -24.12
C TRP A 62 2.19 -2.52 -25.49
N LYS A 63 1.62 -1.31 -25.63
CA LYS A 63 0.99 -0.84 -26.88
C LYS A 63 1.94 -0.15 -27.86
N CYS A 64 2.69 0.85 -27.40
CA CYS A 64 3.54 1.67 -28.27
C CYS A 64 5.04 1.42 -28.13
N SER A 65 5.45 0.50 -27.23
CA SER A 65 6.83 0.10 -26.98
C SER A 65 7.78 1.20 -26.49
N LYS A 66 7.29 2.42 -26.24
CA LYS A 66 8.06 3.49 -25.61
C LYS A 66 8.08 3.29 -24.10
N THR A 67 9.20 3.67 -23.48
CA THR A 67 9.30 3.75 -22.02
C THR A 67 8.38 4.83 -21.50
N THR A 68 7.60 4.52 -20.47
CA THR A 68 6.72 5.46 -19.78
C THR A 68 6.94 5.32 -18.28
N PRO A 69 6.90 6.43 -17.51
CA PRO A 69 6.89 6.32 -16.07
C PRO A 69 5.59 5.63 -15.62
N VAL A 70 5.71 4.74 -14.65
CA VAL A 70 4.60 4.18 -13.89
C VAL A 70 4.86 4.40 -12.42
N ILE A 71 3.77 4.54 -11.66
CA ILE A 71 3.80 4.86 -10.24
C ILE A 71 2.93 3.86 -9.46
N SER A 72 3.41 3.43 -8.31
CA SER A 72 2.64 2.66 -7.34
C SER A 72 3.20 2.87 -5.93
N TYR A 73 2.42 2.47 -4.93
CA TYR A 73 2.93 2.15 -3.60
C TYR A 73 2.98 0.63 -3.43
N PHE A 74 3.70 0.17 -2.41
CA PHE A 74 3.79 -1.25 -2.04
C PHE A 74 3.66 -1.34 -0.51
N LEU A 75 2.46 -1.08 -0.01
CA LEU A 75 2.22 -0.94 1.43
C LEU A 75 2.56 -2.23 2.20
N ASN A 76 2.36 -3.40 1.58
CA ASN A 76 2.73 -4.68 2.16
C ASN A 76 4.23 -4.77 2.52
N TYR A 77 5.09 -4.14 1.73
CA TYR A 77 6.53 -4.10 1.99
C TYR A 77 6.83 -3.28 3.24
N GLU A 78 6.19 -2.12 3.40
CA GLU A 78 6.33 -1.28 4.58
C GLU A 78 5.73 -1.95 5.83
N LEU A 79 4.63 -2.70 5.66
CA LEU A 79 3.98 -3.43 6.74
C LEU A 79 4.73 -4.69 7.16
N GLU A 80 5.53 -5.30 6.30
CA GLU A 80 6.40 -6.43 6.66
C GLU A 80 7.42 -6.02 7.75
N GLU A 81 7.87 -4.75 7.75
CA GLU A 81 8.71 -4.20 8.81
C GLU A 81 7.98 -4.02 10.14
N LEU A 82 6.64 -3.92 10.12
CA LEU A 82 5.81 -3.85 11.32
C LEU A 82 5.52 -5.25 11.85
N ASP A 83 5.07 -6.15 10.98
CA ASP A 83 4.82 -7.56 11.29
C ASP A 83 4.79 -8.39 10.00
N SER A 84 5.51 -9.51 9.98
CA SER A 84 5.63 -10.38 8.81
C SER A 84 4.26 -10.90 8.31
N TYR A 85 3.29 -11.11 9.21
CA TYR A 85 1.95 -11.54 8.80
C TYR A 85 1.28 -10.53 7.85
N LEU A 86 1.48 -9.23 8.10
CA LEU A 86 0.87 -8.18 7.29
C LEU A 86 1.49 -8.09 5.89
N GLY A 87 2.80 -8.32 5.79
CA GLY A 87 3.50 -8.37 4.49
C GLY A 87 3.11 -9.58 3.63
N MET A 88 2.73 -10.70 4.25
CA MET A 88 2.36 -11.94 3.56
C MET A 88 0.97 -11.91 2.89
N LEU A 89 0.14 -10.90 3.16
CA LEU A 89 -1.24 -10.85 2.63
C LEU A 89 -1.34 -10.44 1.15
N GLY A 90 -0.19 -10.22 0.50
CA GLY A 90 -0.09 -9.90 -0.92
C GLY A 90 0.21 -8.42 -1.17
N PRO A 91 0.52 -8.06 -2.43
CA PRO A 91 0.89 -6.70 -2.76
C PRO A 91 -0.31 -5.75 -2.60
N ILE A 92 -0.09 -4.66 -1.88
CA ILE A 92 -1.07 -3.58 -1.73
C ILE A 92 -0.51 -2.34 -2.42
N GLY A 93 -1.08 -1.98 -3.56
CA GLY A 93 -0.58 -0.94 -4.46
C GLY A 93 -1.68 -0.24 -5.23
N LEU A 94 -1.30 0.57 -6.23
CA LEU A 94 -2.25 1.38 -7.00
C LEU A 94 -3.44 0.53 -7.50
N GLY A 95 -4.65 0.97 -7.16
CA GLY A 95 -5.90 0.25 -7.41
C GLY A 95 -6.49 -0.46 -6.18
N ASP A 96 -5.82 -0.45 -5.03
CA ASP A 96 -6.35 -1.03 -3.77
C ASP A 96 -6.93 -0.02 -2.80
N LEU A 97 -6.36 1.18 -2.69
CA LEU A 97 -6.76 2.17 -1.70
C LEU A 97 -7.36 3.34 -2.47
N GLU A 98 -8.69 3.38 -2.61
CA GLU A 98 -9.39 4.35 -3.45
C GLU A 98 -9.06 5.78 -3.04
N SER A 99 -9.00 6.05 -1.73
CA SER A 99 -8.64 7.38 -1.21
C SER A 99 -7.22 7.80 -1.60
N VAL A 100 -6.26 6.86 -1.63
CA VAL A 100 -4.88 7.11 -2.06
C VAL A 100 -4.83 7.33 -3.57
N ASP A 101 -5.48 6.44 -4.33
CA ASP A 101 -5.50 6.49 -5.78
C ASP A 101 -6.09 7.80 -6.30
N ARG A 102 -7.17 8.29 -5.67
CA ARG A 102 -7.81 9.58 -6.00
C ARG A 102 -6.88 10.78 -5.79
N LEU A 103 -6.03 10.74 -4.77
CA LEU A 103 -5.04 11.81 -4.55
C LEU A 103 -3.95 11.76 -5.60
N LEU A 104 -3.45 10.55 -5.89
CA LEU A 104 -2.45 10.35 -6.93
C LEU A 104 -2.97 10.82 -8.30
N GLU A 105 -4.23 10.56 -8.63
CA GLU A 105 -4.89 11.07 -9.85
C GLU A 105 -4.90 12.61 -9.94
N GLN A 106 -5.04 13.31 -8.80
CA GLN A 106 -5.02 14.78 -8.78
C GLN A 106 -3.63 15.37 -9.00
N VAL A 107 -2.58 14.70 -8.54
CA VAL A 107 -1.21 15.22 -8.58
C VAL A 107 -0.36 14.68 -9.74
N ILE A 108 -0.70 13.50 -10.29
CA ILE A 108 0.07 12.81 -11.32
C ILE A 108 -0.77 12.67 -12.58
N PRO A 109 -0.48 13.43 -13.65
CA PRO A 109 -1.27 13.44 -14.88
C PRO A 109 -1.37 12.10 -15.61
N SER A 110 -0.44 11.16 -15.38
CA SER A 110 -0.46 9.83 -15.98
C SER A 110 -1.33 8.83 -15.21
N ILE A 111 -1.80 9.15 -14.00
CA ILE A 111 -2.72 8.33 -13.22
C ILE A 111 -4.15 8.81 -13.47
N LYS A 112 -5.01 7.93 -13.97
CA LYS A 112 -6.40 8.27 -14.34
C LYS A 112 -7.33 7.09 -14.15
N GLU A 113 -8.60 7.38 -13.91
CA GLU A 113 -9.67 6.41 -14.02
C GLU A 113 -9.75 5.82 -15.46
N CYS A 114 -9.57 4.51 -15.57
CA CYS A 114 -9.50 3.78 -16.84
C CYS A 114 -10.37 2.53 -16.81
N TYR A 115 -11.03 2.22 -17.93
CA TYR A 115 -11.71 0.93 -18.11
C TYR A 115 -10.74 -0.15 -18.61
N SER A 116 -10.73 -1.28 -17.92
CA SER A 116 -9.97 -2.47 -18.29
C SER A 116 -10.88 -3.51 -18.93
N TYR A 117 -10.63 -3.82 -20.20
CA TYR A 117 -11.36 -4.87 -20.91
C TYR A 117 -11.08 -6.28 -20.37
N THR A 118 -9.88 -6.50 -19.82
CA THR A 118 -9.49 -7.80 -19.25
C THR A 118 -10.25 -8.11 -17.97
N THR A 119 -10.36 -7.12 -17.07
CA THR A 119 -11.04 -7.27 -15.76
C THR A 119 -12.51 -6.88 -15.80
N LYS A 120 -12.96 -6.25 -16.90
CA LYS A 120 -14.31 -5.68 -17.08
C LYS A 120 -14.70 -4.69 -15.97
N SER A 121 -13.73 -3.91 -15.50
CA SER A 121 -13.89 -2.95 -14.41
C SER A 121 -13.23 -1.61 -14.73
N THR A 122 -13.71 -0.56 -14.08
CA THR A 122 -13.09 0.77 -14.09
C THR A 122 -12.34 0.96 -12.78
N TYR A 123 -11.09 1.43 -12.85
CA TYR A 123 -10.28 1.75 -11.68
C TYR A 123 -9.22 2.79 -12.04
N ILE A 124 -8.67 3.47 -11.05
CA ILE A 124 -7.57 4.41 -11.22
C ILE A 124 -6.29 3.64 -11.53
N ALA A 125 -5.62 4.00 -12.61
CA ALA A 125 -4.47 3.27 -13.11
C ALA A 125 -3.47 4.19 -13.81
N ASN A 126 -2.25 3.69 -13.98
CA ASN A 126 -1.27 4.34 -14.84
C ASN A 126 -1.71 4.32 -16.30
N THR A 127 -1.36 5.37 -17.03
CA THR A 127 -1.53 5.50 -18.48
C THR A 127 -0.20 5.86 -19.11
N CYS A 128 0.05 5.33 -20.31
CA CYS A 128 1.28 5.65 -21.04
C CYS A 128 1.28 7.13 -21.44
N GLU A 129 2.34 7.86 -21.10
CA GLU A 129 2.50 9.29 -21.45
C GLU A 129 2.57 9.54 -22.96
N HIS A 130 2.88 8.51 -23.76
CA HIS A 130 3.05 8.63 -25.21
C HIS A 130 1.79 8.32 -26.02
N CYS A 131 1.01 7.31 -25.60
CA CYS A 131 -0.12 6.81 -26.38
C CYS A 131 -1.42 6.67 -25.57
N GLY A 132 -1.40 7.03 -24.29
CA GLY A 132 -2.55 6.98 -23.39
C GLY A 132 -3.03 5.58 -23.02
N SER A 133 -2.34 4.51 -23.42
CA SER A 133 -2.79 3.16 -23.09
C SER A 133 -2.64 2.84 -21.61
N LEU A 134 -3.68 2.27 -21.02
CA LEU A 134 -3.70 1.70 -19.67
C LEU A 134 -2.47 0.82 -19.41
N GLN A 135 -1.64 1.19 -18.43
CA GLN A 135 -0.61 0.35 -17.83
C GLN A 135 -1.16 -0.23 -16.53
N GLY A 136 -2.07 -1.20 -16.68
CA GLY A 136 -2.89 -1.70 -15.58
C GLY A 136 -2.11 -2.42 -14.47
N ARG A 137 -2.81 -2.62 -13.35
CA ARG A 137 -2.29 -3.16 -12.08
C ARG A 137 -1.42 -4.40 -12.22
N ASN A 138 -1.82 -5.37 -13.05
CA ASN A 138 -1.12 -6.64 -13.18
C ASN A 138 0.39 -6.49 -13.42
N TYR A 139 0.80 -5.56 -14.28
CA TYR A 139 2.22 -5.35 -14.64
C TYR A 139 2.87 -4.18 -13.89
N VAL A 140 2.18 -3.63 -12.88
CA VAL A 140 2.66 -2.50 -12.09
C VAL A 140 2.75 -2.85 -10.61
N VAL A 141 1.85 -3.71 -10.11
CA VAL A 141 1.73 -4.08 -8.71
C VAL A 141 1.96 -5.57 -8.53
N ASP A 142 1.21 -6.39 -9.26
CA ASP A 142 1.22 -7.84 -9.03
C ASP A 142 2.49 -8.51 -9.60
N ASP A 143 2.97 -8.03 -10.76
CA ASP A 143 4.15 -8.55 -11.47
C ASP A 143 4.96 -7.43 -12.15
N PRO A 144 5.61 -6.53 -11.38
CA PRO A 144 6.35 -5.38 -11.90
C PRO A 144 7.74 -5.79 -12.37
N HIS A 145 7.82 -6.44 -13.53
CA HIS A 145 9.02 -7.03 -14.10
C HIS A 145 10.27 -6.13 -14.08
N GLU A 146 10.12 -4.83 -14.27
CA GLU A 146 11.24 -3.89 -14.30
C GLU A 146 11.92 -3.69 -12.94
N ILE A 147 11.19 -3.93 -11.84
CA ILE A 147 11.68 -3.71 -10.46
C ILE A 147 11.56 -4.95 -9.58
N ILE A 148 11.08 -6.08 -10.11
CA ILE A 148 10.74 -7.28 -9.33
C ILE A 148 11.91 -7.80 -8.49
N THR A 149 13.13 -7.75 -9.00
CA THR A 149 14.33 -8.16 -8.25
C THR A 149 14.60 -7.22 -7.08
N ASP A 150 14.44 -5.92 -7.27
CA ASP A 150 14.66 -4.95 -6.21
C ASP A 150 13.57 -5.00 -5.15
N LEU A 151 12.34 -5.26 -5.59
CA LEU A 151 11.15 -5.36 -4.74
C LEU A 151 11.14 -6.63 -3.88
N TRP A 152 11.47 -7.80 -4.46
CA TRP A 152 11.32 -9.10 -3.78
C TRP A 152 12.61 -9.77 -3.32
N HIS A 153 13.76 -9.41 -3.88
CA HIS A 153 15.03 -10.06 -3.55
C HIS A 153 15.99 -9.14 -2.82
N ASN A 154 16.15 -7.92 -3.31
CA ASN A 154 17.12 -6.99 -2.73
C ASN A 154 16.53 -6.15 -1.60
N HIS A 155 15.19 -6.00 -1.56
CA HIS A 155 14.53 -5.09 -0.63
C HIS A 155 15.13 -3.66 -0.76
N ASP A 156 15.34 -3.21 -2.00
CA ASP A 156 16.02 -1.95 -2.36
C ASP A 156 15.13 -1.06 -3.22
N MET A 157 14.00 -0.64 -2.64
CA MET A 157 13.01 0.21 -3.30
C MET A 157 13.29 1.72 -3.15
N GLU A 158 14.20 2.10 -2.25
CA GLU A 158 14.51 3.51 -1.96
C GLU A 158 15.03 4.27 -3.20
N LYS A 159 15.71 3.60 -4.13
CA LYS A 159 16.16 4.21 -5.38
C LYS A 159 15.02 4.59 -6.34
N TYR A 160 13.83 4.02 -6.16
CA TYR A 160 12.62 4.36 -6.91
C TYR A 160 11.70 5.31 -6.14
N LEU A 161 12.08 5.77 -4.96
CA LEU A 161 11.24 6.64 -4.13
C LEU A 161 10.95 7.95 -4.87
N TYR A 162 9.66 8.18 -5.13
CA TYR A 162 9.15 9.41 -5.73
C TYR A 162 8.74 10.43 -4.66
N GLY A 163 8.19 9.95 -3.55
CA GLY A 163 7.79 10.79 -2.42
C GLY A 163 7.07 9.99 -1.34
N VAL A 164 6.65 10.69 -0.28
CA VAL A 164 5.84 10.13 0.79
C VAL A 164 4.53 10.93 0.84
N LEU A 165 3.41 10.24 0.68
CA LEU A 165 2.09 10.85 0.78
C LEU A 165 1.70 10.93 2.26
N SER A 166 1.38 12.14 2.74
CA SER A 166 1.04 12.36 4.13
C SER A 166 -0.42 12.05 4.42
N VAL A 167 -0.73 11.86 5.68
CA VAL A 167 -2.03 11.33 6.12
C VAL A 167 -3.11 12.39 6.14
N GLU A 168 -2.72 13.65 6.33
CA GLU A 168 -3.62 14.78 6.13
C GLU A 168 -4.19 14.78 4.71
N GLU A 169 -3.46 14.22 3.74
CA GLU A 169 -3.86 14.12 2.35
C GLU A 169 -4.78 12.90 2.13
N VAL A 170 -4.47 11.76 2.77
CA VAL A 170 -5.04 10.41 2.48
C VAL A 170 -6.51 10.19 2.87
N GLY A 171 -7.13 11.07 3.67
CA GLY A 171 -8.55 10.95 4.00
C GLY A 171 -8.91 9.69 4.83
N ASP A 172 -10.17 9.22 4.73
CA ASP A 172 -10.62 8.01 5.43
C ASP A 172 -10.23 6.75 4.64
N LEU A 173 -9.45 5.87 5.27
CA LEU A 173 -8.98 4.58 4.71
C LEU A 173 -9.78 3.39 5.24
N SER A 174 -10.69 3.61 6.19
CA SER A 174 -11.30 2.53 6.95
C SER A 174 -12.11 1.56 6.08
N HIS A 175 -12.71 2.05 4.99
CA HIS A 175 -13.44 1.21 4.03
C HIS A 175 -12.50 0.24 3.29
N ASP A 176 -11.42 0.76 2.72
CA ASP A 176 -10.48 -0.04 1.91
C ASP A 176 -9.71 -1.04 2.77
N LEU A 177 -9.24 -0.59 3.94
CA LEU A 177 -8.52 -1.46 4.87
C LEU A 177 -9.42 -2.56 5.42
N ARG A 178 -10.72 -2.27 5.67
CA ARG A 178 -11.66 -3.35 6.01
C ARG A 178 -11.80 -4.32 4.85
N ARG A 179 -11.94 -3.87 3.60
CA ARG A 179 -12.06 -4.76 2.44
C ARG A 179 -10.82 -5.64 2.25
N ILE A 180 -9.62 -5.13 2.54
CA ILE A 180 -8.35 -5.85 2.37
C ILE A 180 -8.10 -6.85 3.51
N TYR A 181 -8.42 -6.49 4.75
CA TYR A 181 -8.06 -7.27 5.95
C TYR A 181 -9.26 -7.92 6.68
N SER A 182 -10.46 -7.91 6.09
CA SER A 182 -11.66 -8.60 6.63
C SER A 182 -11.71 -10.08 6.32
#